data_AF-A0AA37EL91-F1
#
_entry.id   AF-A0AA37EL91-F1
#
_cell.length_a   1.000
_cell.length_b   1.000
_cell.length_c   1.000
_cell.angle_alpha   90.00
_cell.angle_beta   90.00
_cell.angle_gamma   90.00
#
_symmetry.space_group_name_H-M   'P 1'
#
loop_
_entity.id
_entity.type
_entity.pdbx_description
1 polymer ?
#
loop_
_entity_poly.entity_id
_entity_poly.type
_entity_poly.pdbx_seq_one_letter_code
_entity_poly.pdbx_strand_id
1 'polypeptide(L)' 'MKFHPDETNYSTIAKGTKVTKHTVAKHFEMIQKMLKIDG' A
#
# COMPACT_ATOMS: atom_id res chain seq x y z
N MET A 1 11.06 9.13 12.14
CA MET A 1 9.95 8.83 11.23
C MET A 1 8.74 8.49 12.10
N LYS A 2 7.72 9.36 12.21
CA LYS A 2 6.51 9.01 12.95
C LYS A 2 5.68 8.07 12.06
N PHE A 3 5.45 6.85 12.52
CA PHE A 3 4.64 5.87 11.81
C PHE A 3 3.18 6.17 12.14
N HIS A 4 2.44 6.73 11.19
CA HIS A 4 1.01 6.99 11.30
C HIS A 4 0.27 5.81 10.63
N PRO A 5 -0.27 4.85 11.41
CA PRO A 5 -0.82 3.61 10.85
C PRO A 5 -2.04 3.84 9.95
N ASP A 6 -2.81 4.91 10.16
CA ASP A 6 -3.92 5.33 9.29
C ASP A 6 -3.45 5.96 7.97
N GLU A 7 -2.25 6.54 7.96
CA GLU A 7 -1.66 7.08 6.75
C GLU A 7 -0.79 5.98 6.13
N THR A 8 -1.44 5.06 5.40
CA THR A 8 -0.73 4.29 4.37
C THR A 8 -0.22 5.28 3.33
N ASN A 9 0.92 5.91 3.60
CA ASN A 9 1.46 6.96 2.75
C ASN A 9 2.05 6.29 1.52
N TYR A 10 1.21 6.07 0.51
CA TYR A 10 1.59 5.50 -0.79
C TYR A 10 2.79 6.22 -1.39
N SER A 11 3.00 7.50 -1.08
CA SER A 11 4.17 8.28 -1.52
C SER A 11 5.46 7.82 -0.87
N THR A 12 5.45 7.53 0.43
CA THR A 12 6.62 7.02 1.16
C THR A 12 7.03 5.66 0.63
N ILE A 13 6.07 4.76 0.40
CA ILE A 13 6.32 3.43 -0.17
C ILE A 13 6.82 3.56 -1.60
N ALA A 14 6.13 4.34 -2.44
CA ALA A 14 6.53 4.62 -3.82
C ALA A 14 7.98 5.15 -3.92
N LYS A 15 8.36 6.08 -3.03
CA LYS A 15 9.74 6.59 -2.95
C LYS A 15 10.74 5.50 -2.55
N GLY A 16 10.42 4.68 -1.55
CA GLY A 16 11.30 3.62 -1.05
C GLY A 16 11.49 2.47 -2.05
N THR A 17 10.46 2.15 -2.83
CA THR A 17 10.49 1.02 -3.79
C THR A 17 10.76 1.46 -5.24
N LYS A 18 10.91 2.78 -5.50
CA LYS A 18 11.08 3.37 -6.84
C LYS A 18 9.93 3.04 -7.80
N VAL A 19 8.72 2.85 -7.29
CA VAL A 19 7.51 2.63 -8.10
C VAL A 19 6.56 3.81 -7.96
N THR A 20 5.52 3.86 -8.80
CA THR A 20 4.51 4.93 -8.70
C THR A 20 3.51 4.65 -7.57
N LYS A 21 2.87 5.71 -7.04
CA LYS A 21 1.78 5.55 -6.07
C LYS A 21 0.64 4.69 -6.62
N HIS A 22 0.38 4.77 -7.93
CA HIS A 22 -0.64 3.95 -8.61
C HIS A 22 -0.33 2.46 -8.49
N THR A 23 0.93 2.07 -8.71
CA THR A 23 1.39 0.69 -8.54
C THR A 23 1.22 0.21 -7.10
N VAL A 24 1.58 1.05 -6.12
CA VAL A 24 1.39 0.71 -4.70
C VAL A 24 -0.09 0.50 -4.36
N ALA A 25 -0.98 1.38 -4.84
CA ALA A 25 -2.42 1.26 -4.61
C ALA A 25 -3.00 -0.03 -5.22
N LYS A 26 -2.57 -0.40 -6.43
CA LYS A 26 -2.98 -1.66 -7.06
C LYS A 26 -2.54 -2.89 -6.26
N HIS A 27 -1.31 -2.87 -5.72
CA HIS A 27 -0.83 -3.96 -4.89
C HIS A 27 -1.63 -4.08 -3.58
N PHE A 28 -1.93 -2.95 -2.94
CA PHE A 28 -2.78 -2.92 -1.74
C PHE A 28 -4.19 -3.45 -2.03
N GLU A 29 -4.80 -3.07 -3.14
CA GLU A 29 -6.12 -3.58 -3.56
C GLU A 29 -6.10 -5.10 -3.76
N MET A 30 -5.05 -5.65 -4.38
CA MET A 30 -4.90 -7.09 -4.58
C MET A 30 -4.80 -7.85 -3.25
N ILE A 31 -3.97 -7.36 -2.32
CA ILE A 31 -3.83 -7.96 -0.98
C ILE A 31 -5.17 -7.89 -0.23
N GLN A 32 -5.86 -6.75 -0.25
CA GLN A 32 -7.16 -6.61 0.40
C GLN A 32 -8.22 -7.53 -0.20
N LYS A 33 -8.17 -7.79 -1.51
CA LYS A 33 -9.04 -8.78 -2.14
C LYS A 33 -8.71 -10.19 -1.64
N MET A 34 -7.43 -10.59 -1.67
CA MET A 34 -6.97 -11.90 -1.18
C MET A 34 -7.40 -12.15 0.27
N LEU A 35 -7.13 -11.20 1.17
CA LEU A 35 -7.51 -11.30 2.58
C LEU A 35 -9.02 -11.38 2.82
N LYS A 36 -9.84 -10.82 1.90
CA LYS A 36 -11.30 -10.90 1.97
C LYS A 36 -11.86 -12.20 1.39
N ILE A 37 -11.09 -12.95 0.62
CA ILE A 37 -11.54 -14.25 0.08
C ILE A 37 -11.40 -15.35 1.16
N ASP A 38 -10.48 -15.17 2.10
CA ASP A 38 -10.24 -16.09 3.22
C ASP A 38 -11.02 -15.73 4.52
N GLY A 39 -11.88 -14.71 4.49
CA GLY A 39 -12.59 -14.16 5.67
C GLY A 39 -14.07 -14.52 5.74
#